data_AF-A0A0W1R539-F1
#
_entry.id   AF-A0A0W1R539-F1
#
_cell.length_a   1.000
_cell.length_b   1.000
_cell.length_c   1.000
_cell.angle_alpha   90.00
_cell.angle_beta   90.00
_cell.angle_gamma   90.00
#
_symmetry.space_group_name_H-M   'P 1'
#
loop_
_entity.id
_entity.type
_entity.pdbx_description
1 polymer ?
#
loop_
_entity_poly.entity_id
_entity_poly.type
_entity_poly.pdbx_seq_one_letter_code
_entity_poly.pdbx_strand_id
1 'polypeptide(L)'
;MRVREQLGIGERRQAQIARAMQVFLIGMVAIGVERGDWGVVVNAGVALGVTYLPALLERDYHIPMDAGLTLWVTTAVFLHAIGSGGLPGVETGLYRQFWWWDHMTHTLSASIVAAVGYTAARAFDVHTDAVQLPPRFMFVFILMFTVAFGVFWEVLEFAIGEVAAMSGGEPVLTQFGLSDTLVDIMFNTLGGVVVAVWGTAHLSDVVGAVAERFGRGQVESD
;
A
#
# COMPACT_ATOMS: atom_id res chain seq x y z
N MET A 1 20.26 -5.00 -7.03
CA MET A 1 19.79 -6.34 -7.46
C MET A 1 18.27 -6.32 -7.51
N ARG A 2 17.66 -6.74 -8.63
CA ARG A 2 16.21 -6.64 -8.83
C ARG A 2 15.54 -7.76 -8.02
N VAL A 3 14.58 -7.40 -7.17
CA VAL A 3 13.68 -8.31 -6.40
C VAL A 3 13.03 -9.41 -7.28
N ARG A 4 13.05 -9.22 -8.61
CA ARG A 4 12.64 -10.16 -9.67
C ARG A 4 13.13 -11.61 -9.54
N GLU A 5 14.28 -11.91 -8.93
CA GLU A 5 14.85 -13.27 -8.90
C GLU A 5 14.38 -14.15 -7.73
N GLN A 6 13.84 -13.61 -6.65
CA GLN A 6 13.57 -14.42 -5.45
C GLN A 6 12.19 -15.11 -5.41
N LEU A 7 11.24 -14.72 -6.26
CA LEU A 7 9.88 -15.31 -6.27
C LEU A 7 9.62 -16.29 -7.43
N GLY A 8 10.48 -16.35 -8.46
CA GLY A 8 10.29 -17.28 -9.60
C GLY A 8 9.02 -17.03 -10.46
N ILE A 9 8.28 -15.94 -10.21
CA ILE A 9 7.08 -15.57 -10.95
C ILE A 9 7.44 -14.51 -11.99
N GLY A 10 7.43 -14.87 -13.27
CA GLY A 10 7.69 -13.93 -14.37
C GLY A 10 6.62 -12.84 -14.47
N GLU A 11 6.97 -11.70 -15.09
CA GLU A 11 6.11 -10.51 -15.18
C GLU A 11 4.72 -10.80 -15.76
N ARG A 12 4.68 -11.68 -16.77
CA ARG A 12 3.41 -12.13 -17.37
C ARG A 12 2.48 -12.79 -16.35
N ARG A 13 3.04 -13.61 -15.44
CA ARG A 13 2.27 -14.26 -14.37
C ARG A 13 1.82 -13.25 -13.32
N GLN A 14 2.69 -12.31 -12.91
CA GLN A 14 2.30 -11.24 -11.99
C GLN A 14 1.12 -10.43 -12.53
N ALA A 15 1.17 -10.04 -13.80
CA ALA A 15 0.07 -9.34 -14.47
C ALA A 15 -1.19 -10.22 -14.64
N GLN A 16 -1.05 -11.53 -14.81
CA GLN A 16 -2.20 -12.46 -14.82
C GLN A 16 -2.86 -12.55 -13.45
N ILE A 17 -2.08 -12.63 -12.37
CA ILE A 17 -2.59 -12.68 -11.00
C ILE A 17 -3.32 -11.36 -10.67
N ALA A 18 -2.72 -10.22 -11.01
CA ALA A 18 -3.36 -8.91 -10.82
C ALA A 18 -4.71 -8.82 -11.56
N ARG A 19 -4.76 -9.26 -12.82
CA ARG A 19 -6.01 -9.31 -13.59
C ARG A 19 -7.04 -10.28 -13.00
N ALA A 20 -6.61 -11.41 -12.47
CA ALA A 20 -7.52 -12.34 -11.80
C ALA A 20 -8.17 -11.69 -10.56
N MET A 21 -7.39 -10.97 -9.76
CA MET A 21 -7.90 -10.18 -8.63
C MET A 21 -8.90 -9.11 -9.09
N GLN A 22 -8.60 -8.39 -10.18
CA GLN A 22 -9.52 -7.40 -10.75
C GLN A 22 -10.85 -8.02 -11.20
N VAL A 23 -10.81 -9.17 -11.90
CA VAL A 23 -12.03 -9.88 -12.31
C VAL A 23 -12.84 -10.32 -11.09
N PHE A 24 -12.17 -10.77 -10.03
CA PHE A 24 -12.84 -11.12 -8.78
C PHE A 24 -13.50 -9.90 -8.12
N LEU A 25 -12.83 -8.76 -8.06
CA LEU A 25 -13.41 -7.50 -7.54
C LEU A 25 -14.64 -7.07 -8.36
N ILE A 26 -14.60 -7.20 -9.69
CA ILE A 26 -15.77 -6.96 -10.54
C ILE A 26 -16.91 -7.91 -10.16
N GLY A 27 -16.60 -9.18 -9.91
CA GLY A 27 -17.57 -10.16 -9.40
C GLY A 27 -18.17 -9.74 -8.06
N MET A 28 -17.36 -9.25 -7.11
CA MET A 28 -17.85 -8.76 -5.82
C MET A 28 -18.77 -7.54 -5.99
N VAL A 29 -18.43 -6.59 -6.87
CA VAL A 29 -19.30 -5.45 -7.16
C VAL A 29 -20.64 -5.93 -7.72
N ALA A 30 -20.63 -6.86 -8.67
CA ALA A 30 -21.86 -7.39 -9.26
C ALA A 30 -22.74 -8.11 -8.22
N ILE A 31 -22.13 -8.96 -7.38
CA ILE A 31 -22.82 -9.68 -6.29
C ILE A 31 -23.35 -8.70 -5.24
N GLY A 32 -22.58 -7.68 -4.87
CA GLY A 32 -23.00 -6.64 -3.94
C GLY A 32 -24.21 -5.88 -4.46
N VAL A 33 -24.23 -5.51 -5.74
CA VAL A 33 -25.40 -4.87 -6.38
C VAL A 33 -26.61 -5.81 -6.39
N GLU A 34 -26.43 -7.08 -6.76
CA GLU A 34 -27.51 -8.07 -6.77
C GLU A 34 -28.15 -8.26 -5.40
N ARG A 35 -27.33 -8.24 -4.34
CA ARG A 35 -27.76 -8.46 -2.95
C ARG A 35 -28.17 -7.17 -2.22
N GLY A 36 -27.98 -6.00 -2.83
CA GLY A 36 -28.22 -4.71 -2.20
C GLY A 36 -27.20 -4.35 -1.10
N ASP A 37 -26.05 -5.00 -1.07
CA ASP A 37 -24.97 -4.73 -0.12
C ASP A 37 -24.07 -3.60 -0.63
N TRP A 38 -24.44 -2.37 -0.29
CA TRP A 38 -23.70 -1.17 -0.70
C TRP A 38 -22.32 -1.06 -0.07
N GLY A 39 -22.11 -1.69 1.10
CA GLY A 39 -20.78 -1.76 1.72
C GLY A 39 -19.80 -2.52 0.85
N VAL A 40 -20.19 -3.71 0.38
CA VAL A 40 -19.40 -4.52 -0.56
C VAL A 40 -19.19 -3.78 -1.88
N VAL A 41 -20.23 -3.15 -2.44
CA VAL A 41 -20.13 -2.40 -3.71
C VAL A 41 -19.10 -1.28 -3.62
N VAL A 42 -19.16 -0.47 -2.57
CA VAL A 42 -18.23 0.66 -2.40
C VAL A 42 -16.81 0.16 -2.16
N ASN A 43 -16.60 -0.79 -1.25
CA ASN A 43 -15.26 -1.33 -0.96
C ASN A 43 -14.62 -1.99 -2.18
N ALA A 44 -15.35 -2.89 -2.85
CA ALA A 44 -14.85 -3.56 -4.04
C ALA A 44 -14.65 -2.58 -5.21
N GLY A 45 -15.52 -1.58 -5.35
CA GLY A 45 -15.42 -0.55 -6.38
C GLY A 45 -14.21 0.38 -6.17
N VAL A 46 -13.97 0.84 -4.95
CA VAL A 46 -12.79 1.63 -4.58
C VAL A 46 -11.52 0.80 -4.78
N ALA A 47 -11.49 -0.43 -4.28
CA ALA A 47 -10.36 -1.34 -4.48
C ALA A 47 -10.07 -1.53 -5.98
N LEU A 48 -11.10 -1.82 -6.79
CA LEU A 48 -10.96 -1.98 -8.23
C LEU A 48 -10.38 -0.72 -8.87
N GLY A 49 -10.87 0.47 -8.50
CA GLY A 49 -10.34 1.75 -8.96
C GLY A 49 -8.86 1.92 -8.63
N VAL A 50 -8.45 1.63 -7.40
CA VAL A 50 -7.04 1.71 -6.96
C VAL A 50 -6.14 0.77 -7.77
N THR A 51 -6.63 -0.41 -8.18
CA THR A 51 -5.82 -1.36 -8.98
C THR A 51 -5.43 -0.80 -10.36
N TYR A 52 -6.16 0.20 -10.87
CA TYR A 52 -5.85 0.86 -12.14
C TYR A 52 -4.91 2.05 -11.98
N LEU A 53 -4.61 2.50 -10.75
CA LEU A 53 -3.69 3.63 -10.53
C LEU A 53 -2.31 3.42 -11.14
N PRO A 54 -1.65 2.24 -11.03
CA PRO A 54 -0.35 2.04 -11.66
C PRO A 54 -0.42 2.27 -13.18
N ALA A 55 -1.43 1.70 -13.86
CA ALA A 55 -1.60 1.87 -15.30
C ALA A 55 -1.90 3.33 -15.68
N LEU A 56 -2.65 4.06 -14.86
CA LEU A 56 -2.93 5.48 -15.07
C LEU A 56 -1.67 6.34 -14.93
N LEU A 57 -0.87 6.08 -13.89
CA LEU A 57 0.38 6.79 -13.63
C LEU A 57 1.43 6.51 -14.72
N GLU A 58 1.49 5.28 -15.23
CA GLU A 58 2.35 4.94 -16.36
C GLU A 58 1.88 5.60 -17.66
N ARG A 59 0.58 5.59 -17.95
CA ARG A 59 0.02 6.14 -19.20
C ARG A 59 0.04 7.66 -19.25
N ASP A 60 -0.40 8.33 -18.18
CA ASP A 60 -0.66 9.78 -18.20
C ASP A 60 0.54 10.58 -17.67
N TYR A 61 1.28 10.02 -16.72
CA TYR A 61 2.41 10.69 -16.07
C TYR A 61 3.77 10.09 -16.44
N HIS A 62 3.81 9.04 -17.27
CA HIS A 62 5.04 8.36 -17.72
C HIS A 62 5.92 7.86 -16.57
N ILE A 63 5.30 7.57 -15.41
CA ILE A 63 6.00 7.03 -14.25
C ILE A 63 6.15 5.52 -14.46
N PRO A 64 7.37 4.96 -14.48
CA PRO A 64 7.58 3.54 -14.75
C PRO A 64 6.97 2.70 -13.63
N MET A 65 5.94 1.91 -13.96
CA MET A 65 5.30 0.98 -13.05
C MET A 65 5.65 -0.46 -13.44
N ASP A 66 6.40 -1.15 -12.58
CA ASP A 66 6.70 -2.56 -12.85
C ASP A 66 5.52 -3.48 -12.43
N ALA A 67 5.53 -4.70 -12.96
CA ALA A 67 4.49 -5.68 -12.69
C ALA A 67 4.44 -6.10 -11.21
N GLY A 68 5.55 -5.98 -10.48
CA GLY A 68 5.65 -6.31 -9.06
C GLY A 68 4.96 -5.28 -8.19
N LEU A 69 5.21 -3.99 -8.44
CA LEU A 69 4.53 -2.88 -7.76
C LEU A 69 3.03 -2.90 -8.05
N THR A 70 2.65 -3.15 -9.30
CA THR A 70 1.24 -3.30 -9.69
C THR A 70 0.59 -4.45 -8.93
N LEU A 71 1.25 -5.60 -8.86
CA LEU A 71 0.78 -6.76 -8.11
C LEU A 71 0.67 -6.45 -6.61
N TRP A 72 1.65 -5.75 -6.03
CA TRP A 72 1.67 -5.37 -4.62
C TRP A 72 0.49 -4.47 -4.26
N VAL A 73 0.28 -3.37 -5.02
CA VAL A 73 -0.86 -2.46 -4.84
C VAL A 73 -2.18 -3.21 -4.99
N THR A 74 -2.30 -4.02 -6.05
CA THR A 74 -3.50 -4.81 -6.32
C THR A 74 -3.80 -5.78 -5.17
N THR A 75 -2.77 -6.47 -4.66
CA THR A 75 -2.92 -7.45 -3.58
C THR A 75 -3.41 -6.80 -2.30
N ALA A 76 -2.88 -5.62 -1.93
CA ALA A 76 -3.28 -4.93 -0.71
C ALA A 76 -4.75 -4.56 -0.71
N VAL A 77 -5.21 -3.85 -1.75
CA VAL A 77 -6.61 -3.43 -1.85
C VAL A 77 -7.56 -4.59 -2.07
N PHE A 78 -7.10 -5.65 -2.75
CA PHE A 78 -7.87 -6.88 -2.90
C PHE A 78 -8.11 -7.58 -1.56
N LEU A 79 -7.05 -7.78 -0.75
CA LEU A 79 -7.17 -8.43 0.55
C LEU A 79 -8.01 -7.61 1.52
N HIS A 80 -7.91 -6.27 1.46
CA HIS A 80 -8.75 -5.37 2.25
C HIS A 80 -10.23 -5.50 1.85
N ALA A 81 -10.54 -5.52 0.55
CA ALA A 81 -11.92 -5.64 0.07
C ALA A 81 -12.58 -6.97 0.46
N ILE A 82 -11.85 -8.09 0.41
CA ILE A 82 -12.36 -9.39 0.88
C ILE A 82 -12.40 -9.45 2.42
N GLY A 83 -11.49 -8.75 3.09
CA GLY A 83 -11.52 -8.53 4.53
C GLY A 83 -12.87 -8.04 5.03
N SER A 84 -13.37 -6.98 4.39
CA SER A 84 -14.66 -6.36 4.69
C SER A 84 -15.84 -7.18 4.16
N GLY A 85 -15.84 -7.51 2.86
CA GLY A 85 -17.01 -8.09 2.18
C GLY A 85 -17.16 -9.60 2.24
N GLY A 86 -16.11 -10.32 2.65
CA GLY A 86 -16.10 -11.79 2.67
C GLY A 86 -15.97 -12.42 1.29
N LEU A 87 -15.99 -13.75 1.24
CA LEU A 87 -16.00 -14.52 -0.01
C LEU A 87 -17.44 -14.73 -0.48
N PRO A 88 -17.69 -14.82 -1.81
CA PRO A 88 -19.00 -15.19 -2.33
C PRO A 88 -19.56 -16.45 -1.65
N GLY A 89 -20.68 -16.30 -0.93
CA GLY A 89 -21.33 -17.39 -0.21
C GLY A 89 -20.90 -17.55 1.26
N VAL A 90 -19.99 -16.72 1.75
CA VAL A 90 -19.65 -16.59 3.18
C VAL A 90 -20.21 -15.27 3.68
N GLU A 91 -21.13 -15.32 4.64
CA GLU A 91 -21.82 -14.13 5.16
C GLU A 91 -20.93 -13.26 6.06
N THR A 92 -19.82 -13.80 6.57
CA THR A 92 -18.88 -13.07 7.43
C THR A 92 -17.63 -12.67 6.67
N GLY A 93 -17.30 -11.38 6.71
CA GLY A 93 -16.02 -10.85 6.24
C GLY A 93 -14.82 -11.47 6.97
N LEU A 94 -13.67 -11.53 6.30
CA LEU A 94 -12.47 -12.16 6.85
C LEU A 94 -11.92 -11.43 8.08
N TYR A 95 -12.20 -10.13 8.24
CA TYR A 95 -11.89 -9.39 9.47
C TYR A 95 -12.55 -10.01 10.72
N ARG A 96 -13.78 -10.51 10.58
CA ARG A 96 -14.49 -11.17 11.68
C ARG A 96 -14.10 -12.63 11.84
N GLN A 97 -13.61 -13.27 10.78
CA GLN A 97 -13.27 -14.69 10.78
C GLN A 97 -11.86 -14.96 11.30
N PHE A 98 -10.90 -14.09 10.98
CA PHE A 98 -9.48 -14.29 11.28
C PHE A 98 -8.89 -13.06 11.98
N TRP A 99 -8.55 -13.22 13.27
CA TRP A 99 -8.04 -12.14 14.14
C TRP A 99 -6.79 -11.43 13.62
N TRP A 100 -6.00 -12.07 12.75
CA TRP A 100 -4.76 -11.50 12.20
C TRP A 100 -4.96 -10.83 10.84
N TRP A 101 -6.13 -11.02 10.21
CA TRP A 101 -6.37 -10.55 8.85
C TRP A 101 -6.27 -9.04 8.77
N ASP A 102 -6.90 -8.37 9.72
CA ASP A 102 -6.95 -6.92 9.81
C ASP A 102 -5.56 -6.29 10.00
N HIS A 103 -4.81 -6.81 10.97
CA HIS A 103 -3.42 -6.46 11.21
C HIS A 103 -2.51 -6.63 9.97
N MET A 104 -2.71 -7.72 9.22
CA MET A 104 -1.97 -7.98 7.99
C MET A 104 -2.33 -6.94 6.92
N THR A 105 -3.61 -6.67 6.71
CA THR A 105 -4.06 -5.68 5.71
C THR A 105 -3.60 -4.28 6.07
N HIS A 106 -3.58 -3.90 7.35
CA HIS A 106 -3.03 -2.63 7.83
C HIS A 106 -1.53 -2.52 7.53
N THR A 107 -0.76 -3.55 7.85
CA THR A 107 0.67 -3.60 7.54
C THR A 107 0.93 -3.44 6.04
N LEU A 108 0.18 -4.18 5.23
CA LEU A 108 0.35 -4.21 3.78
C LEU A 108 -0.07 -2.88 3.14
N SER A 109 -1.22 -2.32 3.53
CA SER A 109 -1.68 -1.01 3.06
C SER A 109 -0.74 0.11 3.49
N ALA A 110 -0.28 0.11 4.75
CA ALA A 110 0.67 1.09 5.24
C ALA A 110 2.02 1.03 4.52
N SER A 111 2.46 -0.16 4.09
CA SER A 111 3.68 -0.28 3.29
C SER A 111 3.55 0.40 1.91
N ILE A 112 2.36 0.38 1.29
CA ILE A 112 2.10 1.15 0.06
C ILE A 112 2.11 2.65 0.34
N VAL A 113 1.44 3.08 1.41
CA VAL A 113 1.43 4.49 1.83
C VAL A 113 2.85 4.99 2.08
N ALA A 114 3.67 4.20 2.78
CA ALA A 114 5.08 4.50 3.01
C ALA A 114 5.88 4.61 1.71
N ALA A 115 5.63 3.73 0.74
CA ALA A 115 6.28 3.77 -0.58
C ALA A 115 5.89 5.02 -1.37
N VAL A 116 4.62 5.45 -1.30
CA VAL A 116 4.14 6.71 -1.88
C VAL A 116 4.84 7.90 -1.22
N GLY A 117 4.88 7.95 0.11
CA GLY A 117 5.56 9.01 0.86
C GLY A 117 7.05 9.11 0.51
N TYR A 118 7.74 7.96 0.48
CA TYR A 118 9.13 7.88 0.04
C TYR A 118 9.32 8.41 -1.38
N THR A 119 8.49 7.96 -2.33
CA THR A 119 8.58 8.35 -3.74
C THR A 119 8.37 9.85 -3.90
N ALA A 120 7.38 10.42 -3.22
CA ALA A 120 7.12 11.86 -3.24
C ALA A 120 8.30 12.66 -2.67
N ALA A 121 8.80 12.29 -1.49
CA ALA A 121 9.93 12.99 -0.88
C ALA A 121 11.21 12.88 -1.72
N ARG A 122 11.47 11.70 -2.29
CA ARG A 122 12.63 11.48 -3.17
C ARG A 122 12.51 12.26 -4.48
N ALA A 123 11.30 12.46 -5.00
CA ALA A 123 11.11 13.28 -6.18
C ALA A 123 11.57 14.73 -5.94
N PHE A 124 11.25 15.31 -4.78
CA PHE A 124 11.73 16.65 -4.42
C PHE A 124 13.26 16.70 -4.25
N ASP A 125 13.82 15.75 -3.51
CA ASP A 125 15.25 15.65 -3.24
C ASP A 125 16.10 15.46 -4.51
N VAL A 126 15.58 14.79 -5.54
CA VAL A 126 16.30 14.57 -6.81
C VAL A 126 16.14 15.72 -7.79
N HIS A 127 15.00 16.42 -7.79
CA HIS A 127 14.70 17.44 -8.80
C HIS A 127 14.88 18.88 -8.31
N THR A 128 15.26 19.08 -7.05
CA THR A 128 15.43 20.41 -6.46
C THR A 128 16.77 20.51 -5.73
N ASP A 129 17.71 21.29 -6.27
CA ASP A 129 19.03 21.48 -5.66
C ASP A 129 18.97 22.15 -4.27
N ALA A 130 17.86 22.84 -3.96
CA ALA A 130 17.62 23.49 -2.67
C ALA A 130 17.18 22.51 -1.56
N VAL A 131 16.84 21.26 -1.90
CA VAL A 131 16.33 20.26 -0.95
C VAL A 131 17.27 19.07 -0.95
N GLN A 132 17.90 18.81 0.19
CA GLN A 132 18.69 17.60 0.42
C GLN A 132 18.12 16.88 1.64
N LEU A 133 17.72 15.63 1.47
CA LEU A 133 17.08 14.82 2.50
C LEU A 133 18.01 13.67 2.93
N PRO A 134 18.79 13.84 4.02
CA PRO A 134 19.69 12.80 4.50
C PRO A 134 18.94 11.49 4.80
N PRO A 135 19.59 10.31 4.67
CA PRO A 135 18.93 9.02 4.88
C PRO A 135 18.21 8.88 6.23
N ARG A 136 18.78 9.43 7.31
CA ARG A 136 18.14 9.45 8.63
C ARG A 136 16.88 10.31 8.66
N PHE A 137 16.90 11.46 7.99
CA PHE A 137 15.72 12.31 7.87
C PHE A 137 14.64 11.61 7.05
N MET A 138 15.02 11.01 5.92
CA MET A 138 14.10 10.24 5.06
C MET A 138 13.43 9.10 5.83
N PHE A 139 14.18 8.35 6.64
CA PHE A 139 13.64 7.31 7.50
C PHE A 139 12.54 7.84 8.43
N VAL A 140 12.83 8.90 9.18
CA VAL A 140 11.88 9.51 10.12
C VAL A 140 10.68 10.10 9.40
N PHE A 141 10.92 10.76 8.25
CA PHE A 141 9.86 11.32 7.42
C PHE A 141 8.87 10.24 6.97
N ILE A 142 9.34 9.11 6.42
CA ILE A 142 8.47 8.02 5.97
C ILE A 142 7.65 7.47 7.15
N LEU A 143 8.28 7.26 8.30
CA LEU A 143 7.56 6.79 9.49
C LEU A 143 6.48 7.77 9.93
N MET A 144 6.81 9.05 10.06
CA MET A 144 5.85 10.08 10.46
C MET A 144 4.73 10.22 9.44
N PHE A 145 5.05 10.21 8.15
CA PHE A 145 4.06 10.27 7.07
C PHE A 145 3.10 9.08 7.12
N THR A 146 3.64 7.86 7.28
CA THR A 146 2.83 6.63 7.31
C THR A 146 1.93 6.59 8.54
N VAL A 147 2.45 6.94 9.72
CA VAL A 147 1.66 6.99 10.95
C VAL A 147 0.60 8.08 10.88
N ALA A 148 0.94 9.27 10.39
CA ALA A 148 -0.02 10.36 10.23
C ALA A 148 -1.14 9.99 9.25
N PHE A 149 -0.81 9.33 8.14
CA PHE A 149 -1.81 8.81 7.21
C PHE A 149 -2.66 7.71 7.85
N GLY A 150 -2.06 6.82 8.64
CA GLY A 150 -2.79 5.82 9.42
C GLY A 150 -3.83 6.47 10.34
N VAL A 151 -3.41 7.46 11.13
CA VAL A 151 -4.34 8.22 11.99
C VAL A 151 -5.44 8.91 11.18
N PHE A 152 -5.07 9.52 10.05
CA PHE A 152 -6.06 10.14 9.15
C PHE A 152 -7.08 9.12 8.63
N TRP A 153 -6.62 7.91 8.29
CA TRP A 153 -7.46 6.82 7.81
C TRP A 153 -8.46 6.36 8.87
N GLU A 154 -8.00 6.10 10.10
CA GLU A 154 -8.86 5.72 11.24
C GLU A 154 -9.94 6.76 11.53
N VAL A 155 -9.59 8.04 11.43
CA VAL A 155 -10.55 9.14 11.60
C VAL A 155 -11.58 9.16 10.48
N LEU A 156 -11.18 8.85 9.24
CA LEU A 156 -12.07 8.75 8.10
C LEU A 156 -13.03 7.56 8.23
N GLU A 157 -12.55 6.41 8.70
CA GLU A 157 -13.36 5.23 8.98
C GLU A 157 -14.40 5.51 10.06
N PHE A 158 -13.97 6.11 11.18
CA PHE A 158 -14.86 6.55 12.24
C PHE A 158 -15.92 7.53 11.71
N ALA A 159 -15.51 8.54 10.94
CA ALA A 159 -16.44 9.52 10.39
C ALA A 159 -17.47 8.91 9.43
N ILE A 160 -17.05 7.96 8.57
CA ILE A 160 -17.96 7.25 7.65
C ILE A 160 -18.93 6.36 8.44
N GLY A 161 -18.45 5.69 9.49
CA GLY A 161 -19.28 4.90 10.40
C GLY A 161 -20.36 5.73 11.08
N GLU A 162 -19.99 6.89 11.62
CA GLU A 162 -20.94 7.83 12.25
C GLU A 162 -21.97 8.36 11.25
N VAL A 163 -21.56 8.72 10.03
CA VAL A 163 -22.50 9.16 8.97
C VAL A 163 -23.48 8.05 8.59
N ALA A 164 -23.02 6.79 8.51
CA ALA A 164 -23.90 5.65 8.25
C ALA A 164 -24.92 5.46 9.39
N ALA A 165 -24.46 5.53 10.65
CA ALA A 165 -25.33 5.44 11.82
C ALA A 165 -26.40 6.54 11.85
N MET A 166 -26.03 7.79 11.53
CA MET A 166 -26.96 8.92 11.48
C MET A 166 -27.97 8.82 10.32
N SER A 167 -27.59 8.19 9.22
CA SER A 167 -28.47 8.00 8.05
C SER A 167 -29.30 6.71 8.10
N GLY A 168 -29.12 5.88 9.14
CA GLY A 168 -29.79 4.59 9.29
C GLY A 168 -29.29 3.52 8.32
N GLY A 169 -28.10 3.71 7.74
CA GLY A 169 -27.44 2.76 6.86
C GLY A 169 -26.47 1.82 7.59
N GLU A 170 -26.11 0.72 6.93
CA GLU A 170 -25.01 -0.15 7.37
C GLU A 170 -23.66 0.54 7.12
N PRO A 171 -22.69 0.43 8.04
CA PRO A 171 -21.38 1.03 7.87
C PRO A 171 -20.64 0.38 6.70
N VAL A 172 -20.13 1.23 5.80
CA VAL A 172 -19.35 0.78 4.63
C VAL A 172 -17.95 0.32 5.06
N LEU A 173 -17.34 0.97 6.03
CA LEU A 173 -16.05 0.59 6.59
C LEU A 173 -16.24 0.00 7.98
N THR A 174 -15.52 -1.07 8.30
CA THR A 174 -15.65 -1.74 9.59
C THR A 174 -14.65 -1.15 10.56
N GLN A 175 -15.13 -0.57 11.66
CA GLN A 175 -14.29 -0.10 12.76
C GLN A 175 -14.66 -0.90 14.01
N PHE A 176 -13.70 -1.59 14.63
CA PHE A 176 -13.99 -2.45 15.82
C PHE A 176 -13.76 -1.73 17.16
N GLY A 177 -13.44 -0.43 17.13
CA GLY A 177 -13.39 0.46 18.28
C GLY A 177 -11.99 1.00 18.58
N LEU A 178 -11.82 1.65 19.74
CA LEU A 178 -10.56 2.33 20.08
C LEU A 178 -9.36 1.38 20.24
N SER A 179 -9.57 0.21 20.84
CA SER A 179 -8.48 -0.75 21.06
C SER A 179 -7.95 -1.31 19.74
N ASP A 180 -8.82 -1.44 18.75
CA ASP A 180 -8.53 -1.91 17.40
C ASP A 180 -7.69 -0.86 16.67
N THR A 181 -8.19 0.37 16.58
CA THR A 181 -7.47 1.53 16.06
C THR A 181 -6.05 1.68 16.61
N LEU A 182 -5.84 1.46 17.92
CA LEU A 182 -4.48 1.53 18.49
C LEU A 182 -3.57 0.44 17.93
N VAL A 183 -4.08 -0.78 17.76
CA VAL A 183 -3.35 -1.90 17.19
C VAL A 183 -3.12 -1.68 15.69
N ASP A 184 -4.08 -1.09 14.97
CA ASP A 184 -3.94 -0.73 13.57
C ASP A 184 -2.83 0.29 13.35
N ILE A 185 -2.74 1.31 14.21
CA ILE A 185 -1.61 2.24 14.18
C ILE A 185 -0.28 1.53 14.45
N MET A 186 -0.24 0.49 15.31
CA MET A 186 0.97 -0.30 15.51
C MET A 186 1.38 -1.09 14.25
N PHE A 187 0.43 -1.74 13.57
CA PHE A 187 0.69 -2.47 12.33
C PHE A 187 0.97 -1.54 11.13
N ASN A 188 0.35 -0.37 11.10
CA ASN A 188 0.68 0.70 10.16
C ASN A 188 2.14 1.16 10.36
N THR A 189 2.56 1.30 11.61
CA THR A 189 3.96 1.62 11.96
C THR A 189 4.91 0.52 11.48
N LEU A 190 4.53 -0.76 11.65
CA LEU A 190 5.33 -1.89 11.17
C LEU A 190 5.51 -1.84 9.64
N GLY A 191 4.44 -1.62 8.89
CA GLY A 191 4.50 -1.46 7.43
C GLY A 191 5.40 -0.29 7.02
N GLY A 192 5.29 0.84 7.74
CA GLY A 192 6.15 2.00 7.57
C GLY A 192 7.63 1.69 7.83
N VAL A 193 7.96 0.96 8.91
CA VAL A 193 9.33 0.57 9.25
C VAL A 193 9.92 -0.32 8.17
N VAL A 194 9.17 -1.33 7.68
CA VAL A 194 9.64 -2.23 6.62
C VAL A 194 10.09 -1.42 5.39
N VAL A 195 9.28 -0.47 4.95
CA VAL A 195 9.59 0.34 3.77
C VAL A 195 10.66 1.39 4.05
N ALA A 196 10.64 2.04 5.22
CA ALA A 196 11.64 3.02 5.60
C ALA A 196 13.04 2.39 5.70
N VAL A 197 13.15 1.19 6.29
CA VAL A 197 14.40 0.42 6.32
C VAL A 197 14.79 0.01 4.92
N TRP A 198 13.90 -0.58 4.12
CA TRP A 198 14.24 -1.02 2.77
C TRP A 198 14.70 0.12 1.87
N GLY A 199 13.96 1.24 1.88
CA GLY A 199 14.22 2.43 1.09
C GLY A 199 15.50 3.15 1.48
N THR A 200 15.87 3.14 2.77
CA THR A 200 17.12 3.77 3.24
C THR A 200 18.34 2.84 3.21
N ALA A 201 18.18 1.54 3.47
CA ALA A 201 19.27 0.56 3.46
C ALA A 201 19.82 0.28 2.06
N HIS A 202 18.96 0.18 1.04
CA HIS A 202 19.40 -0.07 -0.34
C HIS A 202 20.16 1.11 -0.98
N LEU A 203 20.24 2.26 -0.31
CA LEU A 203 21.00 3.42 -0.78
C LEU A 203 22.37 3.58 -0.09
N SER A 204 22.54 3.12 1.15
CA SER A 204 23.85 3.09 1.81
C SER A 204 24.86 2.25 1.03
N ASP A 205 24.41 1.09 0.53
CA ASP A 205 25.27 0.15 -0.21
C ASP A 205 25.55 0.61 -1.64
N VAL A 206 24.60 1.28 -2.30
CA VAL A 206 24.79 1.81 -3.66
C VAL A 206 25.71 3.02 -3.64
N VAL A 207 25.57 3.92 -2.67
CA VAL A 207 26.48 5.06 -2.49
C VAL A 207 27.87 4.57 -2.10
N GLY A 208 27.99 3.56 -1.22
CA GLY A 208 29.26 2.91 -0.90
C GLY A 208 29.93 2.27 -2.12
N ALA A 209 29.18 1.52 -2.94
CA ALA A 209 29.69 0.88 -4.14
C ALA A 209 30.10 1.89 -5.24
N VAL A 210 29.40 3.02 -5.35
CA VAL A 210 29.78 4.11 -6.26
C VAL A 210 31.01 4.85 -5.73
N ALA A 211 31.09 5.12 -4.43
CA ALA A 211 32.25 5.76 -3.80
C ALA A 211 33.53 4.90 -3.91
N GLU A 212 33.45 3.58 -3.71
CA GLU A 212 34.61 2.68 -3.91
C GLU A 212 35.06 2.63 -5.37
N ARG A 213 34.13 2.71 -6.33
CA ARG A 213 34.44 2.64 -7.77
C ARG A 213 35.08 3.92 -8.29
N PHE A 214 34.73 5.08 -7.75
CA PHE A 214 35.31 6.37 -8.14
C PHE A 214 36.48 6.80 -7.24
N GLY A 215 36.59 6.29 -6.01
CA GLY A 215 37.73 6.55 -5.11
C GLY A 215 39.02 5.82 -5.48
N ARG A 216 38.94 4.67 -6.17
CA ARG A 216 40.12 3.96 -6.69
C ARG A 216 40.79 4.64 -7.89
N GLY A 217 40.10 5.57 -8.57
CA GLY A 217 40.65 6.29 -9.72
C GLY A 217 41.61 7.43 -9.39
N GLN A 218 41.74 7.81 -8.10
CA GLN A 218 42.61 8.93 -7.66
C GLN A 218 43.90 8.48 -6.95
N VAL A 219 44.09 7.19 -6.69
CA VAL A 219 45.27 6.69 -5.92
C VAL A 219 46.34 6.09 -6.84
N GLU A 220 46.07 5.90 -8.13
CA GLU A 220 47.03 5.34 -9.11
C GLU A 220 47.71 6.40 -10.01
N SER A 221 47.59 7.69 -9.68
CA SER A 221 48.11 8.80 -10.50
C SER A 221 49.11 9.72 -9.79
N ASP A 222 49.86 9.22 -8.81
CA ASP A 222 51.06 9.85 -8.23
C ASP A 222 52.23 8.85 -8.22
#